data_AF-A0A968CEP1-F1
#
_entry.id   AF-A0A968CEP1-F1
#
_cell.length_a   1.000
_cell.length_b   1.000
_cell.length_c   1.000
_cell.angle_alpha   90.00
_cell.angle_beta   90.00
_cell.angle_gamma   90.00
#
_symmetry.space_group_name_H-M   'P 1'
#
loop_
_entity.id
_entity.type
_entity.pdbx_description
1 polymer ?
#
loop_
_entity_poly.entity_id
_entity_poly.type
_entity_poly.pdbx_seq_one_letter_code
_entity_poly.pdbx_strand_id
1 'polypeptide(L)'
;GATARHNIRLRGGQCYALLAVGGQGLNDVDLKLHQGGNQIAADDTRTAFPTVRHCPSSTGRFRVEIEADGGSGRYFYQVFRRSAN
;
A
#
# COMPACT_ATOMS: atom_id res chain seq x y z
N GLY A 1 12.04 -2.08 -9.06
CA GLY A 1 12.63 -3.45 -9.08
C GLY A 1 11.56 -4.52 -9.18
N ALA A 2 11.52 -5.53 -8.29
CA ALA A 2 10.47 -6.57 -8.33
C ALA A 2 9.14 -6.02 -7.79
N THR A 3 8.01 -6.36 -8.43
CA THR A 3 6.69 -5.83 -8.07
C THR A 3 5.70 -6.94 -7.69
N ALA A 4 4.99 -6.76 -6.59
CA ALA A 4 3.86 -7.59 -6.19
C ALA A 4 2.56 -6.78 -6.16
N ARG A 5 1.43 -7.41 -6.51
CA ARG A 5 0.12 -6.77 -6.59
C ARG A 5 -0.94 -7.58 -5.86
N HIS A 6 -1.72 -6.90 -5.02
CA HIS A 6 -2.79 -7.51 -4.22
C HIS A 6 -4.10 -6.76 -4.42
N ASN A 7 -5.17 -7.50 -4.67
CA ASN A 7 -6.51 -6.92 -4.76
C ASN A 7 -7.16 -6.90 -3.38
N ILE A 8 -7.65 -5.74 -2.97
CA ILE A 8 -8.40 -5.54 -1.72
C ILE A 8 -9.75 -4.89 -2.01
N ARG A 9 -10.69 -5.02 -1.06
CA ARG A 9 -11.97 -4.30 -1.12
C ARG A 9 -12.06 -3.34 0.05
N LEU A 10 -12.23 -2.06 -0.24
CA LEU A 10 -12.42 -1.02 0.76
C LEU A 10 -13.88 -0.56 0.76
N ARG A 11 -14.45 -0.36 1.94
CA ARG A 11 -15.80 0.21 2.09
C ARG A 11 -15.73 1.73 2.05
N GLY A 12 -16.65 2.34 1.31
CA GLY A 12 -16.81 3.80 1.26
C GLY A 12 -17.23 4.36 2.63
N GLY A 13 -16.87 5.62 2.90
CA GLY A 13 -17.16 6.28 4.18
C GLY A 13 -16.37 5.71 5.37
N GLN A 14 -15.29 4.97 5.10
CA GLN A 14 -14.35 4.47 6.11
C GLN A 14 -12.94 4.93 5.74
N CYS A 15 -12.07 5.09 6.72
CA CYS A 15 -10.67 5.43 6.50
C CYS A 15 -9.78 4.21 6.72
N TYR A 16 -8.71 4.10 5.93
CA TYR A 16 -7.77 2.99 6.00
C TYR A 16 -6.35 3.49 6.09
N ALA A 17 -5.52 2.72 6.80
CA ALA A 17 -4.07 2.82 6.76
C ALA A 17 -3.51 1.49 6.23
N LEU A 18 -2.65 1.59 5.23
CA LEU A 18 -1.90 0.48 4.65
C LEU A 18 -0.44 0.65 5.05
N LEU A 19 0.19 -0.44 5.44
CA LEU A 19 1.61 -0.51 5.79
C LEU A 19 2.21 -1.69 5.03
N ALA A 20 3.41 -1.52 4.49
CA ALA A 20 4.29 -2.62 4.14
C ALA A 20 5.55 -2.58 5.00
N VAL A 21 6.10 -3.76 5.26
CA VAL A 21 7.36 -3.95 5.99
C VAL A 21 8.25 -4.82 5.13
N GLY A 22 9.36 -4.25 4.66
CA GLY A 22 10.45 -4.97 4.03
C GLY A 22 11.23 -5.76 5.08
N GLY A 23 11.48 -7.04 4.78
CA GLY A 23 12.37 -7.88 5.57
C GLY A 23 13.84 -7.65 5.20
N GLN A 24 14.70 -8.56 5.67
CA GLN A 24 16.13 -8.52 5.39
C GLN A 24 16.41 -8.36 3.88
N GLY A 25 17.28 -7.40 3.54
CA GLY A 25 17.74 -7.15 2.17
C GLY A 25 16.90 -6.12 1.40
N LEU A 26 15.72 -5.74 1.89
CA LEU A 26 14.95 -4.60 1.36
C LEU A 26 15.31 -3.34 2.15
N ASN A 27 15.65 -2.27 1.42
CA ASN A 27 15.96 -0.98 2.03
C ASN A 27 15.22 0.19 1.36
N ASP A 28 14.53 -0.06 0.25
CA ASP A 28 13.68 0.91 -0.41
C ASP A 28 12.47 0.18 -1.02
N VAL A 29 11.29 0.41 -0.43
CA VAL A 29 10.04 -0.24 -0.77
C VAL A 29 9.00 0.83 -1.04
N ASP A 30 8.46 0.81 -2.25
CA ASP A 30 7.33 1.64 -2.66
C ASP A 30 6.02 0.96 -2.29
N LEU A 31 5.07 1.73 -1.75
CA LEU A 31 3.69 1.29 -1.53
C LEU A 31 2.72 2.19 -2.29
N LYS A 32 2.04 1.65 -3.29
CA LYS A 32 1.09 2.37 -4.14
C LYS A 32 -0.30 1.76 -4.02
N LEU A 33 -1.33 2.61 -3.91
CA LEU A 33 -2.74 2.21 -3.91
C LEU A 33 -3.40 2.71 -5.19
N HIS A 34 -4.05 1.82 -5.93
CA HIS A 34 -4.74 2.12 -7.17
C HIS A 34 -6.23 1.77 -7.09
N GLN A 35 -7.04 2.48 -7.88
CA GLN A 35 -8.42 2.13 -8.18
C GLN A 35 -8.62 2.17 -9.70
N GLY A 36 -8.90 1.01 -10.30
CA GLY A 36 -8.84 0.87 -11.76
C GLY A 36 -7.43 1.15 -12.27
N GLY A 37 -7.31 2.04 -13.27
CA GLY A 37 -6.02 2.49 -13.82
C GLY A 37 -5.36 3.64 -13.03
N ASN A 38 -6.06 4.25 -12.08
CA ASN A 38 -5.60 5.47 -11.42
C ASN A 38 -4.83 5.15 -10.13
N GLN A 39 -3.68 5.80 -9.94
CA GLN A 39 -3.01 5.84 -8.64
C GLN A 39 -3.73 6.83 -7.73
N ILE A 40 -4.11 6.37 -6.54
CA ILE A 40 -4.90 7.12 -5.57
C ILE A 40 -4.01 7.70 -4.47
N ALA A 41 -3.02 6.94 -4.04
CA ALA A 41 -2.05 7.35 -3.05
C ALA A 41 -0.78 6.51 -3.19
N ALA A 42 0.35 7.07 -2.76
CA ALA A 42 1.63 6.39 -2.75
C ALA A 42 2.49 6.87 -1.57
N ASP A 43 3.41 6.03 -1.17
CA ASP A 43 4.61 6.36 -0.41
C ASP A 43 5.79 5.78 -1.18
N ASP A 44 6.58 6.67 -1.76
CA ASP A 44 7.79 6.44 -2.58
C ASP A 44 9.04 7.01 -1.88
N THR A 45 8.95 7.17 -0.55
CA THR A 45 10.10 7.58 0.26
C THR A 45 11.08 6.42 0.40
N ARG A 46 12.38 6.75 0.49
CA ARG A 46 13.45 5.76 0.62
C ARG A 46 13.44 5.09 1.99
N THR A 47 12.57 4.10 2.17
CA THR A 47 12.34 3.38 3.42
C THR A 47 11.98 1.92 3.17
N ALA A 48 12.29 1.05 4.12
CA ALA A 48 11.78 -0.32 4.13
C ALA A 48 10.36 -0.43 4.71
N PHE A 49 9.77 0.67 5.20
CA PHE A 49 8.52 0.65 5.98
C PHE A 49 7.48 1.67 5.49
N PRO A 50 7.09 1.66 4.20
CA PRO A 50 6.19 2.67 3.64
C PRO A 50 4.76 2.54 4.17
N THR A 51 4.05 3.68 4.23
CA THR A 51 2.66 3.74 4.67
C THR A 51 1.78 4.60 3.77
N VAL A 52 0.56 4.15 3.51
CA VAL A 52 -0.45 4.90 2.74
C VAL A 52 -1.72 5.07 3.56
N ARG A 53 -2.40 6.21 3.42
CA ARG A 53 -3.73 6.45 3.98
C ARG A 53 -4.73 6.81 2.90
N HIS A 54 -5.93 6.29 3.00
CA HIS A 54 -7.01 6.63 2.07
C HIS A 54 -8.39 6.45 2.72
N CYS A 55 -9.28 7.41 2.48
CA CYS A 55 -10.69 7.37 2.89
C CYS A 55 -11.57 7.34 1.62
N PRO A 56 -11.89 6.16 1.07
CA PRO A 56 -12.70 6.07 -0.14
C PRO A 56 -14.11 6.63 0.07
N SER A 57 -14.61 7.39 -0.90
CA SER A 57 -15.99 7.90 -0.91
C SER A 57 -17.02 6.83 -1.27
N SER A 58 -16.63 5.82 -2.04
CA SER A 58 -17.49 4.72 -2.48
C SER A 58 -16.84 3.36 -2.22
N THR A 59 -17.67 2.33 -1.98
CA THR A 59 -17.19 0.97 -1.80
C THR A 59 -16.66 0.41 -3.11
N GLY A 60 -15.45 -0.14 -3.13
CA GLY A 60 -14.82 -0.55 -4.37
C GLY A 60 -13.67 -1.54 -4.21
N ARG A 61 -13.22 -2.07 -5.37
CA ARG A 61 -11.99 -2.85 -5.48
C ARG A 61 -10.82 -1.89 -5.68
N PHE A 62 -9.77 -2.12 -4.92
CA PHE A 62 -8.50 -1.41 -5.02
C PHE A 62 -7.39 -2.42 -5.25
N ARG A 63 -6.27 -1.94 -5.78
CA ARG A 63 -5.05 -2.72 -5.97
C ARG A 63 -3.92 -2.08 -5.19
N VAL A 64 -3.36 -2.85 -4.26
CA VAL A 64 -2.10 -2.52 -3.57
C VAL A 64 -0.97 -3.00 -4.45
N GLU A 65 -0.02 -2.13 -4.75
CA GLU A 65 1.21 -2.44 -5.44
C GLU A 65 2.37 -2.19 -4.48
N ILE A 66 3.23 -3.19 -4.31
CA ILE A 66 4.43 -3.14 -3.49
C ILE A 66 5.60 -3.41 -4.41
N GLU A 67 6.53 -2.48 -4.49
CA GLU A 67 7.70 -2.57 -5.34
C GLU A 67 8.98 -2.47 -4.51
N ALA A 68 9.91 -3.38 -4.75
CA ALA A 68 11.27 -3.27 -4.25
C ALA A 68 12.06 -2.35 -5.20
N ASP A 69 12.17 -1.06 -4.87
CA ASP A 69 12.99 -0.13 -5.63
C ASP A 69 14.47 -0.24 -5.25
N GLY A 70 14.73 -0.70 -4.02
CA GLY A 70 16.06 -0.92 -3.47
C GLY A 70 16.16 -2.25 -2.73
N GLY A 71 17.14 -3.05 -3.16
CA GLY A 71 17.41 -4.35 -2.59
C GLY A 71 16.42 -5.44 -3.01
N SER A 72 16.40 -6.54 -2.27
CA SER A 72 15.51 -7.66 -2.52
C SER A 72 15.26 -8.45 -1.24
N GLY A 73 14.08 -9.05 -1.11
CA GLY A 73 13.72 -9.80 0.09
C GLY A 73 12.23 -10.07 0.19
N ARG A 74 11.82 -10.65 1.32
CA ARG A 74 10.41 -10.85 1.65
C ARG A 74 9.82 -9.55 2.19
N TYR A 75 8.52 -9.36 2.01
CA TYR A 75 7.77 -8.30 2.68
C TYR A 75 6.54 -8.89 3.36
N PHE A 76 5.97 -8.09 4.27
CA PHE A 76 4.62 -8.28 4.79
C PHE A 76 3.83 -6.99 4.57
N TYR A 77 2.52 -7.10 4.40
CA TYR A 77 1.65 -5.92 4.34
C TYR A 77 0.37 -6.14 5.14
N GLN A 78 -0.20 -5.06 5.66
CA GLN A 78 -1.46 -5.10 6.39
C GLN A 78 -2.31 -3.88 6.07
N VAL A 79 -3.63 -4.08 6.10
CA VAL A 79 -4.63 -3.03 5.92
C VAL A 79 -5.43 -2.89 7.21
N PHE A 80 -5.37 -1.72 7.82
CA PHE A 80 -6.13 -1.40 9.03
C PHE A 80 -7.28 -0.47 8.69
N ARG A 81 -8.49 -0.81 9.13
CA ARG A 81 -9.60 0.14 9.20
C ARG A 81 -9.36 1.07 10.39
N ARG A 82 -9.48 2.38 10.16
CA ARG A 82 -9.49 3.40 11.21
C ARG A 82 -10.90 3.97 11.34
N SER A 83 -11.27 4.35 12.56
CA SER A 83 -12.44 5.19 12.79
C SER A 83 -12.27 6.48 11.99
N ALA A 84 -13.31 6.93 11.30
CA ALA A 84 -13.34 8.31 10.83
C ALA A 84 -13.42 9.19 12.08
N ASN A 85 -12.43 10.07 12.27
CA ASN A 85 -12.58 11.18 13.20
C ASN A 85 -13.41 12.28 12.53
#